data_AF-X7E7C1-F1
#
_entry.id   AF-X7E7C1-F1
#
_cell.length_a   1.000
_cell.length_b   1.000
_cell.length_c   1.000
_cell.angle_alpha   90.00
_cell.angle_beta   90.00
_cell.angle_gamma   90.00
#
_symmetry.space_group_name_H-M   'P 1'
#
loop_
_entity.id
_entity.type
_entity.pdbx_description
1 polymer ?
#
loop_
_entity_poly.entity_id
_entity_poly.type
_entity_poly.pdbx_seq_one_letter_code
_entity_poly.pdbx_strand_id
1 'polypeptide(L)'
;MMKFVKSNRDMLAVMFLILICWFGFIDQYAEEYINASIATSLVSFGIAKAFNSTVSVLSTITLQAPFVGSIQIGELLDPLNDLVEDFSTIMKYSISSLLIQKLIVEILQTIHFKVFLTLSGLVFITTKYMLREYRVLSYKVFVFALACKFSIALVAIATSFVDSAFLNDSIEKENKTLNTFPISSSQLNQNLDLTSEIKQQIKLDMDHEEEQALRLSIDINTLKKEKRTIESDLVETERRIEEQSAKTSVINNLLNPSDALKQLQQKSSLLRHELYMTEGDIEDLQNDLDDHRGDYESLKEQYENDNVSTFQNIKNGFNNLAFAAKNKIVGFVDSLNLAMDNFLNLMALFIFKTMLIPVLFLLGMYKVFKAIWGITPSTGIRKIRSS
;
A
#
# COMPACT_ATOMS: atom_id res chain seq x y z
N MET A 1 -66.94 26.94 3.34
CA MET A 1 -65.54 26.51 3.60
C MET A 1 -64.59 26.80 2.42
N MET A 2 -64.87 26.31 1.21
CA MET A 2 -63.97 26.40 0.04
C MET A 2 -63.67 27.85 -0.45
N LYS A 3 -64.64 28.78 -0.38
CA LYS A 3 -64.42 30.22 -0.73
C LYS A 3 -63.53 30.97 0.28
N PHE A 4 -63.63 30.63 1.58
CA PHE A 4 -62.83 31.23 2.64
C PHE A 4 -61.36 30.80 2.55
N VAL A 5 -61.11 29.52 2.27
CA VAL A 5 -59.76 28.96 2.03
C VAL A 5 -59.09 29.63 0.83
N LYS A 6 -59.84 29.86 -0.26
CA LYS A 6 -59.30 30.48 -1.48
C LYS A 6 -58.91 31.96 -1.29
N SER A 7 -59.58 32.68 -0.38
CA SER A 7 -59.31 34.10 -0.08
C SER A 7 -58.17 34.31 0.93
N ASN A 8 -57.88 33.31 1.77
CA ASN A 8 -56.88 33.38 2.84
C ASN A 8 -55.71 32.38 2.70
N ARG A 9 -55.48 31.86 1.49
CA ARG A 9 -54.43 30.89 1.21
C ARG A 9 -53.04 31.30 1.72
N ASP A 10 -52.66 32.56 1.53
CA ASP A 10 -51.34 33.07 1.93
C ASP A 10 -51.15 33.08 3.45
N MET A 11 -52.21 33.40 4.23
CA MET A 11 -52.19 33.34 5.69
C MET A 11 -52.09 31.91 6.20
N LEU A 12 -52.85 30.99 5.60
CA LEU A 12 -52.79 29.57 5.93
C LEU A 12 -51.40 28.99 5.65
N ALA A 13 -50.78 29.37 4.53
CA ALA A 13 -49.43 28.97 4.18
C ALA A 13 -48.39 29.51 5.19
N VAL A 14 -48.48 30.78 5.58
CA VAL A 14 -47.58 31.38 6.59
C VAL A 14 -47.73 30.69 7.95
N MET A 15 -48.96 30.48 8.42
CA MET A 15 -49.21 29.78 9.70
C MET A 15 -48.68 28.35 9.68
N PHE A 16 -48.90 27.62 8.58
CA PHE A 16 -48.38 26.27 8.42
C PHE A 16 -46.85 26.22 8.43
N LEU A 17 -46.19 27.14 7.71
CA LEU A 17 -44.73 27.24 7.70
C LEU A 17 -44.17 27.57 9.08
N ILE A 18 -44.79 28.49 9.82
CA ILE A 18 -44.40 28.80 11.20
C ILE A 18 -44.55 27.55 12.08
N LEU A 19 -45.67 26.83 12.00
CA LEU A 19 -45.87 25.60 12.78
C LEU A 19 -44.77 24.56 12.49
N ILE A 20 -44.43 24.33 11.22
CA ILE A 20 -43.30 23.45 10.84
C ILE A 20 -41.99 23.94 11.45
N CYS A 21 -41.73 25.25 11.40
CA CYS A 21 -40.51 25.84 11.93
C CYS A 21 -40.37 25.66 13.45
N TRP A 22 -41.49 25.62 14.17
CA TRP A 22 -41.52 25.39 15.62
C TRP A 22 -41.40 23.91 15.98
N PHE A 23 -41.95 23.02 15.16
CA PHE A 23 -41.90 21.57 15.38
C PHE A 23 -40.46 21.02 15.29
N GLY A 24 -39.63 21.56 14.39
CA GLY A 24 -38.18 21.32 14.39
C GLY A 24 -37.73 19.94 13.89
N PHE A 25 -38.62 19.12 13.33
CA PHE A 25 -38.27 17.79 12.82
C PHE A 25 -37.14 17.81 11.76
N ILE A 26 -37.23 18.75 10.81
CA ILE A 26 -36.20 18.92 9.76
C ILE A 26 -34.87 19.38 10.38
N ASP A 27 -34.94 20.21 11.42
CA ASP A 27 -33.77 20.75 12.11
C ASP A 27 -33.01 19.62 12.85
N GLN A 28 -33.74 18.74 13.55
CA GLN A 28 -33.18 17.57 14.24
C GLN A 28 -32.51 16.60 13.27
N TYR A 29 -33.16 16.30 12.14
CA TYR A 29 -32.60 15.42 11.11
C TYR A 29 -31.30 16.00 10.52
N ALA A 30 -31.30 17.30 10.22
CA ALA A 30 -30.12 17.99 9.70
C ALA A 30 -28.95 17.97 10.71
N GLU A 31 -29.24 18.19 11.99
CA GLU A 31 -28.26 18.18 13.06
C GLU A 31 -27.67 16.79 13.30
N GLU A 32 -28.51 15.74 13.33
CA GLU A 32 -28.07 14.36 13.45
C GLU A 32 -27.13 13.97 12.30
N TYR A 33 -27.51 14.31 11.06
CA TYR A 33 -26.69 14.06 9.89
C TYR A 33 -25.35 14.80 9.92
N ILE A 34 -25.35 16.09 10.28
CA ILE A 34 -24.12 16.89 10.37
C ILE A 34 -23.22 16.32 11.47
N ASN A 35 -23.76 15.95 12.63
CA ASN A 35 -22.99 15.34 13.73
C ASN A 35 -22.37 14.00 13.33
N ALA A 36 -23.14 13.12 12.67
CA ALA A 36 -22.63 11.86 12.15
C ALA A 36 -21.53 12.07 11.10
N SER A 37 -21.70 13.07 10.23
CA SER A 37 -20.68 13.45 9.24
C SER A 37 -19.41 13.97 9.89
N ILE A 38 -19.51 14.81 10.94
CA ILE A 38 -18.34 15.29 11.71
C ILE A 38 -17.61 14.12 12.35
N ALA A 39 -18.32 13.20 13.03
CA ALA A 39 -17.73 12.04 13.66
C ALA A 39 -16.98 11.16 12.65
N THR A 40 -17.61 10.87 11.51
CA THR A 40 -17.00 10.07 10.44
C THR A 40 -15.76 10.77 9.87
N SER A 41 -15.83 12.08 9.63
CA SER A 41 -14.68 12.86 9.17
C SER A 41 -13.54 12.89 10.19
N LEU A 42 -13.83 12.97 11.49
CA LEU A 42 -12.81 12.90 12.53
C LEU A 42 -12.14 11.52 12.60
N VAL A 43 -12.90 10.44 12.44
CA VAL A 43 -12.34 9.09 12.35
C VAL A 43 -11.38 8.99 11.17
N SER A 44 -11.81 9.38 9.96
CA SER A 44 -10.95 9.35 8.77
C SER A 44 -9.71 10.24 8.92
N PHE A 45 -9.84 11.42 9.53
CA PHE A 45 -8.70 12.29 9.83
C PHE A 45 -7.72 11.64 10.83
N GLY A 46 -8.25 10.96 11.85
CA GLY A 46 -7.44 10.20 12.80
C GLY A 46 -6.66 9.07 12.13
N ILE A 47 -7.31 8.33 11.22
CA ILE A 47 -6.66 7.29 10.41
C ILE A 47 -5.52 7.88 9.58
N ALA A 48 -5.77 8.99 8.90
CA ALA A 48 -4.74 9.68 8.12
C ALA A 48 -3.53 10.08 9.00
N LYS A 49 -3.79 10.58 10.21
CA LYS A 49 -2.72 10.95 11.15
C LYS A 49 -1.92 9.76 11.66
N ALA A 50 -2.58 8.65 11.97
CA ALA A 50 -1.91 7.41 12.33
C ALA A 50 -1.04 6.91 11.16
N PHE A 51 -1.60 6.91 9.95
CA PHE A 51 -0.88 6.48 8.75
C PHE A 51 0.33 7.36 8.44
N ASN A 52 0.19 8.69 8.54
CA ASN A 52 1.29 9.65 8.38
C ASN A 52 2.44 9.38 9.35
N SER A 53 2.14 9.04 10.60
CA SER A 53 3.15 8.64 11.57
C SER A 53 3.85 7.34 11.19
N THR A 54 3.11 6.33 10.71
CA THR A 54 3.71 5.06 10.25
C THR A 54 4.60 5.25 9.02
N VAL A 55 4.14 5.99 8.01
CA VAL A 55 4.92 6.29 6.79
C VAL A 55 6.18 7.07 7.13
N SER A 56 6.10 8.04 8.05
CA SER A 56 7.28 8.79 8.50
C SER A 56 8.33 7.91 9.19
N VAL A 57 7.94 6.83 9.86
CA VAL A 57 8.90 5.86 10.44
C VAL A 57 9.53 5.04 9.33
N LEU A 58 8.71 4.56 8.39
CA LEU A 58 9.19 3.75 7.27
C LEU A 58 10.11 4.53 6.33
N SER A 59 9.90 5.84 6.18
CA SER A 59 10.75 6.65 5.32
C SER A 59 12.18 6.83 5.83
N THR A 60 12.41 6.58 7.12
CA THR A 60 13.77 6.58 7.69
C THR A 60 14.57 5.31 7.36
N ILE A 61 13.92 4.27 6.83
CA ILE A 61 14.57 3.00 6.51
C ILE A 61 15.38 3.16 5.23
N THR A 62 16.70 2.96 5.33
CA THR A 62 17.61 2.91 4.19
C THR A 62 18.20 1.51 4.07
N LEU A 63 18.09 0.91 2.88
CA LEU A 63 18.73 -0.35 2.57
C LEU A 63 19.93 -0.09 1.69
N GLN A 64 21.11 -0.44 2.17
CA GLN A 64 22.31 -0.44 1.33
C GLN A 64 22.31 -1.74 0.55
N ALA A 65 22.28 -1.71 -0.79
CA ALA A 65 22.42 -2.90 -1.63
C ALA A 65 23.77 -2.84 -2.37
N PRO A 66 24.57 -3.93 -2.40
CA PRO A 66 25.77 -3.99 -3.22
C PRO A 66 25.33 -4.07 -4.68
N PHE A 67 26.10 -3.50 -5.59
CA PHE A 67 25.83 -3.37 -7.03
C PHE A 67 24.72 -2.41 -7.49
N VAL A 68 23.70 -2.10 -6.67
CA VAL A 68 22.59 -1.19 -7.09
C VAL A 68 22.66 0.18 -6.41
N GLY A 69 23.48 0.33 -5.36
CA GLY A 69 23.55 1.55 -4.55
C GLY A 69 22.58 1.51 -3.36
N SER A 70 22.52 2.59 -2.58
CA SER A 70 21.56 2.72 -1.48
C SER A 70 20.14 2.89 -2.04
N ILE A 71 19.24 1.96 -1.73
CA ILE A 71 17.81 2.09 -2.01
C ILE A 71 17.18 2.74 -0.78
N GLN A 72 16.71 3.97 -0.93
CA GLN A 72 15.95 4.67 0.09
C GLN A 72 14.49 4.23 -0.02
N ILE A 73 14.03 3.41 0.93
CA ILE A 73 12.61 3.01 0.98
C ILE A 73 11.72 4.25 1.17
N GLY A 74 12.23 5.29 1.84
CA GLY A 74 11.54 6.56 2.00
C GLY A 74 11.15 7.25 0.70
N GLU A 75 12.04 7.33 -0.28
CA GLU A 75 11.72 7.96 -1.58
C GLU A 75 10.60 7.22 -2.33
N LEU A 76 10.47 5.90 -2.12
CA LEU A 76 9.39 5.11 -2.70
C LEU A 76 8.04 5.38 -2.02
N LEU A 77 8.07 5.78 -0.74
CA LEU A 77 6.88 6.10 0.05
C LEU A 77 6.40 7.53 -0.13
N ASP A 78 7.24 8.42 -0.66
CA ASP A 78 6.92 9.85 -0.83
C ASP A 78 5.56 10.10 -1.52
N PRO A 79 5.19 9.42 -2.64
CA PRO A 79 3.90 9.65 -3.28
C PRO A 79 2.70 9.35 -2.36
N LEU A 80 2.83 8.34 -1.50
CA LEU A 80 1.80 7.99 -0.54
C LEU A 80 1.82 8.96 0.66
N ASN A 81 3.00 9.37 1.13
CA ASN A 81 3.12 10.37 2.19
C ASN A 81 2.42 11.69 1.78
N ASP A 82 2.70 12.17 0.56
CA ASP A 82 2.09 13.38 0.01
C ASP A 82 0.56 13.22 -0.08
N LEU A 83 0.08 12.06 -0.55
CA LEU A 83 -1.35 11.78 -0.64
C LEU A 83 -2.03 11.78 0.74
N VAL A 84 -1.40 11.22 1.76
CA VAL A 84 -1.92 11.19 3.13
C VAL A 84 -1.95 12.60 3.72
N GLU A 85 -0.96 13.43 3.40
CA GLU A 85 -0.93 14.84 3.78
C GLU A 85 -2.04 15.66 3.08
N ASP A 86 -2.21 15.48 1.77
CA ASP A 86 -3.27 16.11 0.99
C ASP A 86 -4.65 15.69 1.49
N PHE A 87 -4.84 14.40 1.73
CA PHE A 87 -6.06 13.87 2.33
C PHE A 87 -6.32 14.50 3.71
N SER A 88 -5.30 14.56 4.57
CA SER A 88 -5.41 15.22 5.88
C SER A 88 -5.83 16.69 5.75
N THR A 89 -5.31 17.41 4.75
CA THR A 89 -5.67 18.80 4.48
C THR A 89 -7.12 18.94 4.02
N ILE A 90 -7.57 18.06 3.13
CA ILE A 90 -8.96 18.00 2.67
C ILE A 90 -9.92 17.67 3.81
N MET A 91 -9.52 16.77 4.72
CA MET A 91 -10.28 16.46 5.91
C MET A 91 -10.39 17.65 6.87
N LYS A 92 -9.32 18.46 7.05
CA LYS A 92 -9.41 19.71 7.82
C LYS A 92 -10.45 20.67 7.23
N TYR A 93 -10.46 20.84 5.90
CA TYR A 93 -11.46 21.69 5.24
C TYR A 93 -12.87 21.13 5.37
N SER A 94 -13.02 19.81 5.23
CA SER A 94 -14.30 19.11 5.40
C SER A 94 -14.86 19.28 6.82
N ILE A 95 -14.05 19.02 7.84
CA ILE A 95 -14.42 19.18 9.26
C ILE A 95 -14.77 20.63 9.55
N SER A 96 -13.95 21.58 9.08
CA SER A 96 -14.20 23.01 9.26
C SER A 96 -15.53 23.44 8.61
N SER A 97 -15.79 23.01 7.37
CA SER A 97 -17.05 23.25 6.67
C SER A 97 -18.25 22.70 7.45
N LEU A 98 -18.16 21.46 7.93
CA LEU A 98 -19.23 20.83 8.70
C LEU A 98 -19.46 21.51 10.05
N LEU A 99 -18.41 21.94 10.75
CA LEU A 99 -18.53 22.69 12.00
C LEU A 99 -19.19 24.06 11.79
N ILE A 100 -18.86 24.76 10.70
CA ILE A 100 -19.52 26.01 10.32
C ILE A 100 -21.01 25.74 10.04
N GLN A 101 -21.33 24.68 9.30
CA GLN A 101 -22.72 24.29 9.03
C GLN A 101 -23.46 23.99 10.33
N LYS A 102 -22.87 23.23 11.25
CA LYS A 102 -23.42 22.93 12.58
C LYS A 102 -23.72 24.21 13.35
N LEU A 103 -22.75 25.12 13.44
CA LEU A 103 -22.91 26.40 14.15
C LEU A 103 -24.07 27.21 13.55
N ILE A 104 -24.17 27.29 12.22
CA ILE A 104 -25.28 28.00 11.58
C ILE A 104 -26.63 27.33 11.89
N VAL A 105 -26.72 26.00 11.85
CA VAL A 105 -27.95 25.27 12.24
C VAL A 105 -28.32 25.60 13.69
N GLU A 106 -27.37 25.53 14.63
CA GLU A 106 -27.60 25.88 16.03
C GLU A 106 -28.11 27.33 16.20
N ILE A 107 -27.50 28.30 15.51
CA ILE A 107 -27.96 29.70 15.52
C ILE A 107 -29.40 29.82 15.00
N LEU A 108 -29.73 29.16 13.89
CA LEU A 108 -31.07 29.22 13.27
C LEU A 108 -32.14 28.48 14.09
N GLN A 109 -31.74 27.55 14.94
CA GLN A 109 -32.63 26.84 15.87
C GLN A 109 -32.89 27.62 17.18
N THR A 110 -32.13 28.68 17.47
CA THR A 110 -32.31 29.48 18.69
C THR A 110 -33.72 30.06 18.81
N ILE A 111 -34.18 30.25 20.04
CA ILE A 111 -35.46 30.89 20.32
C ILE A 111 -35.56 32.29 19.70
N HIS A 112 -34.45 33.04 19.66
CA HIS A 112 -34.39 34.38 19.07
C HIS A 112 -34.72 34.36 17.58
N PHE A 113 -34.16 33.40 16.83
CA PHE A 113 -34.43 33.26 15.42
C PHE A 113 -35.88 32.78 15.16
N LYS A 114 -36.40 31.85 15.97
CA LYS A 114 -37.81 31.40 15.90
C LYS A 114 -38.80 32.54 16.15
N VAL A 115 -38.53 33.39 17.13
CA VAL A 115 -39.33 34.59 17.42
C VAL A 115 -39.24 35.59 16.27
N PHE A 116 -38.04 35.87 15.76
CA PHE A 116 -37.85 36.75 14.61
C PHE A 116 -38.64 36.29 13.37
N LEU A 117 -38.57 35.00 13.03
CA LEU A 117 -39.30 34.42 11.89
C LEU A 117 -40.82 34.53 12.11
N THR A 118 -41.30 34.25 13.32
CA THR A 118 -42.72 34.34 13.67
C THR A 118 -43.22 35.79 13.58
N LEU A 119 -42.47 36.75 14.12
CA LEU A 119 -42.79 38.17 14.06
C LEU A 119 -42.81 38.69 12.62
N SER A 120 -41.82 38.28 11.81
CA SER A 120 -41.77 38.63 10.39
C SER A 120 -43.00 38.11 9.62
N GLY A 121 -43.44 36.89 9.92
CA GLY A 121 -44.67 36.32 9.35
C GLY A 121 -45.92 37.07 9.79
N LEU A 122 -46.01 37.45 11.08
CA LEU A 122 -47.11 38.25 11.60
C LEU A 122 -47.20 39.63 10.92
N VAL A 123 -46.06 40.32 10.77
CA VAL A 123 -45.97 41.62 10.07
C VAL A 123 -46.39 41.50 8.60
N PHE A 124 -45.99 40.41 7.92
CA PHE A 124 -46.45 40.15 6.56
C PHE A 124 -47.98 39.94 6.49
N ILE A 125 -48.56 39.27 7.49
CA ILE A 125 -50.02 39.10 7.56
C ILE A 125 -50.72 40.44 7.83
N THR A 126 -50.24 41.28 8.75
CA THR A 126 -50.90 42.55 9.11
C THR A 126 -50.82 43.61 8.01
N THR A 127 -49.74 43.62 7.22
CA THR A 127 -49.63 44.51 6.04
C THR A 127 -50.68 44.23 4.96
N LYS A 128 -51.36 43.06 4.98
CA LYS A 128 -52.52 42.78 4.13
C LYS A 128 -53.73 43.67 4.46
N TYR A 129 -53.88 44.10 5.72
CA TYR A 129 -55.08 44.80 6.21
C TYR A 129 -54.85 46.29 6.53
N MET A 130 -53.67 46.69 7.03
CA MET A 130 -53.42 48.07 7.48
C MET A 130 -52.39 48.84 6.64
N LEU A 131 -51.36 48.17 6.11
CA LEU A 131 -50.15 48.83 5.59
C LEU A 131 -49.71 48.26 4.23
N ARG A 132 -50.57 48.44 3.22
CA ARG A 132 -50.43 47.78 1.91
C ARG A 132 -49.14 48.18 1.17
N GLU A 133 -48.61 49.37 1.41
CA GLU A 133 -47.39 49.90 0.79
C GLU A 133 -46.12 49.12 1.20
N TYR A 134 -46.07 48.61 2.44
CA TYR A 134 -44.92 47.86 2.96
C TYR A 134 -45.02 46.35 2.77
N ARG A 135 -46.05 45.86 2.08
CA ARG A 135 -46.32 44.43 1.90
C ARG A 135 -45.19 43.72 1.13
N VAL A 136 -44.58 44.37 0.14
CA VAL A 136 -43.48 43.78 -0.64
C VAL A 136 -42.22 43.63 0.21
N LEU A 137 -41.93 44.61 1.07
CA LEU A 137 -40.76 44.57 1.96
C LEU A 137 -40.94 43.48 3.03
N SER A 138 -42.09 43.45 3.70
CA SER A 138 -42.38 42.42 4.72
C SER A 138 -42.39 41.00 4.16
N TYR A 139 -42.93 40.81 2.95
CA TYR A 139 -42.82 39.53 2.23
C TYR A 139 -41.36 39.12 2.00
N LYS A 140 -40.51 40.04 1.51
CA LYS A 140 -39.10 39.75 1.25
C LYS A 140 -38.34 39.40 2.53
N VAL A 141 -38.60 40.09 3.63
CA VAL A 141 -37.99 39.80 4.93
C VAL A 141 -38.43 38.42 5.44
N PHE A 142 -39.73 38.11 5.36
CA PHE A 142 -40.26 36.82 5.80
C PHE A 142 -39.69 35.66 4.97
N VAL A 143 -39.71 35.79 3.64
CA VAL A 143 -39.16 34.77 2.74
C VAL A 143 -37.64 34.65 2.90
N PHE A 144 -36.92 35.73 3.17
CA PHE A 144 -35.49 35.67 3.47
C PHE A 144 -35.22 34.91 4.78
N ALA A 145 -35.94 35.21 5.86
CA ALA A 145 -35.82 34.48 7.12
C ALA A 145 -36.11 32.98 6.94
N LEU A 146 -37.15 32.67 6.15
CA LEU A 146 -37.54 31.30 5.82
C LEU A 146 -36.47 30.61 4.97
N ALA A 147 -35.91 31.30 3.98
CA ALA A 147 -34.83 30.81 3.15
C ALA A 147 -33.58 30.52 3.99
N CYS A 148 -33.18 31.41 4.89
CA CYS A 148 -32.06 31.16 5.81
C CYS A 148 -32.30 29.89 6.63
N LYS A 149 -33.49 29.75 7.24
CA LYS A 149 -33.84 28.59 8.06
C LYS A 149 -33.76 27.28 7.28
N PHE A 150 -34.45 27.22 6.15
CA PHE A 150 -34.57 25.97 5.41
C PHE A 150 -33.38 25.70 4.49
N SER A 151 -32.55 26.69 4.15
CA SER A 151 -31.42 26.48 3.23
C SER A 151 -30.45 25.44 3.77
N ILE A 152 -29.99 25.56 5.03
CA ILE A 152 -29.01 24.59 5.55
C ILE A 152 -29.65 23.25 5.87
N ALA A 153 -30.88 23.25 6.41
CA ALA A 153 -31.59 22.01 6.67
C ALA A 153 -31.86 21.23 5.36
N LEU A 154 -32.17 21.93 4.27
CA LEU A 154 -32.31 21.31 2.95
C LEU A 154 -30.98 20.86 2.35
N VAL A 155 -29.88 21.59 2.54
CA VAL A 155 -28.52 21.10 2.18
C VAL A 155 -28.28 19.78 2.90
N ALA A 156 -28.46 19.73 4.22
CA ALA A 156 -28.21 18.53 5.02
C ALA A 156 -29.07 17.34 4.56
N ILE A 157 -30.36 17.56 4.26
CA ILE A 157 -31.24 16.52 3.73
C ILE A 157 -30.78 16.05 2.34
N ALA A 158 -30.47 16.98 1.44
CA ALA A 158 -30.01 16.64 0.09
C ALA A 158 -28.71 15.84 0.13
N THR A 159 -27.76 16.25 0.96
CA THR A 159 -26.50 15.54 1.15
C THR A 159 -26.73 14.19 1.82
N SER A 160 -27.57 14.11 2.84
CA SER A 160 -27.91 12.87 3.55
C SER A 160 -28.52 11.81 2.63
N PHE A 161 -29.40 12.22 1.71
CA PHE A 161 -29.99 11.30 0.73
C PHE A 161 -28.93 10.69 -0.19
N VAL A 162 -28.02 11.52 -0.71
CA VAL A 162 -26.93 11.04 -1.59
C VAL A 162 -25.92 10.21 -0.80
N ASP A 163 -25.61 10.63 0.41
CA ASP A 163 -24.64 9.98 1.29
C ASP A 163 -25.09 8.58 1.68
N SER A 164 -26.31 8.43 2.17
CA SER A 164 -26.89 7.12 2.54
C SER A 164 -27.03 6.17 1.35
N ALA A 165 -27.27 6.69 0.14
CA ALA A 165 -27.45 5.88 -1.05
C ALA A 165 -26.14 5.42 -1.70
N PHE A 166 -25.06 6.20 -1.61
CA PHE A 166 -23.86 5.97 -2.43
C PHE A 166 -22.51 6.10 -1.70
N LEU A 167 -22.43 6.87 -0.61
CA LEU A 167 -21.14 7.29 -0.04
C LEU A 167 -20.84 6.61 1.30
N ASN A 168 -21.83 6.47 2.19
CA ASN A 168 -21.60 6.08 3.58
C ASN A 168 -20.95 4.69 3.70
N ASP A 169 -21.50 3.69 3.01
CA ASP A 169 -20.97 2.33 3.01
C ASP A 169 -19.56 2.27 2.41
N SER A 170 -19.31 3.06 1.36
CA SER A 170 -18.00 3.17 0.72
C SER A 170 -16.98 3.79 1.67
N ILE A 171 -17.31 4.91 2.33
CA ILE A 171 -16.44 5.57 3.30
C ILE A 171 -16.13 4.64 4.48
N GLU A 172 -17.14 3.95 5.01
CA GLU A 172 -16.95 3.02 6.12
C GLU A 172 -16.06 1.84 5.72
N LYS A 173 -16.25 1.30 4.51
CA LYS A 173 -15.41 0.23 3.97
C LYS A 173 -13.96 0.67 3.84
N GLU A 174 -13.69 1.81 3.21
CA GLU A 174 -12.30 2.29 3.04
C GLU A 174 -11.64 2.60 4.38
N ASN A 175 -12.38 3.21 5.32
CA ASN A 175 -11.88 3.45 6.68
C ASN A 175 -11.55 2.15 7.42
N LYS A 176 -12.36 1.08 7.25
CA LYS A 176 -12.07 -0.24 7.85
C LYS A 176 -10.81 -0.84 7.24
N THR A 177 -10.67 -0.82 5.92
CA THR A 177 -9.48 -1.33 5.23
C THR A 177 -8.21 -0.60 5.69
N LEU A 178 -8.26 0.73 5.79
CA LEU A 178 -7.11 1.53 6.25
C LEU A 178 -6.81 1.34 7.75
N ASN A 179 -7.82 1.14 8.59
CA ASN A 179 -7.61 0.80 10.01
C ASN A 179 -6.96 -0.58 10.22
N THR A 180 -7.17 -1.51 9.30
CA THR A 180 -6.51 -2.83 9.35
C THR A 180 -5.09 -2.82 8.82
N PHE A 181 -4.63 -1.73 8.22
CA PHE A 181 -3.23 -1.59 7.82
C PHE A 181 -2.35 -1.73 9.08
N PRO A 182 -1.20 -2.44 9.02
CA PRO A 182 -0.35 -2.66 10.19
C PRO A 182 0.26 -1.33 10.67
N ILE A 183 -0.45 -0.66 11.57
CA ILE A 183 -0.12 0.68 12.10
C ILE A 183 0.99 0.60 13.17
N SER A 184 1.35 -0.59 13.64
CA SER A 184 2.31 -0.73 14.75
C SER A 184 3.73 -1.06 14.28
N SER A 185 4.66 -0.17 14.61
CA SER A 185 6.11 -0.33 14.45
C SER A 185 6.65 -1.65 15.04
N SER A 186 5.98 -2.22 16.04
CA SER A 186 6.30 -3.53 16.62
C SER A 186 6.02 -4.71 15.68
N GLN A 187 4.93 -4.67 14.92
CA GLN A 187 4.63 -5.68 13.90
C GLN A 187 5.52 -5.52 12.67
N LEU A 188 5.93 -4.28 12.36
CA LEU A 188 6.92 -4.04 11.30
C LEU A 188 8.28 -4.62 11.65
N ASN A 189 8.79 -4.44 12.88
CA ASN A 189 10.03 -5.09 13.30
C ASN A 189 9.94 -6.62 13.29
N GLN A 190 8.76 -7.18 13.60
CA GLN A 190 8.55 -8.63 13.61
C GLN A 190 8.32 -9.20 12.20
N ASN A 191 7.71 -8.45 11.29
CA ASN A 191 7.54 -8.83 9.89
C ASN A 191 8.78 -8.51 9.04
N LEU A 192 9.62 -7.56 9.42
CA LEU A 192 10.93 -7.29 8.79
C LEU A 192 12.05 -8.11 9.44
N ASP A 193 11.73 -8.99 10.39
CA ASP A 193 12.67 -10.00 10.85
C ASP A 193 12.95 -10.95 9.68
N LEU A 194 14.08 -10.74 9.04
CA LEU A 194 14.58 -11.50 7.89
C LEU A 194 15.27 -12.79 8.34
N THR A 195 15.40 -13.04 9.65
CA THR A 195 16.16 -14.17 10.21
C THR A 195 15.62 -15.52 9.70
N SER A 196 14.30 -15.67 9.58
CA SER A 196 13.68 -16.90 9.06
C SER A 196 13.98 -17.14 7.58
N GLU A 197 13.88 -16.11 6.74
CA GLU A 197 14.17 -16.20 5.32
C GLU A 197 15.67 -16.38 5.06
N ILE A 198 16.54 -15.72 5.83
CA ILE A 198 18.00 -15.93 5.78
C ILE A 198 18.32 -17.38 6.13
N LYS A 199 17.72 -17.93 7.20
CA LYS A 199 17.89 -19.35 7.56
C LYS A 199 17.41 -20.30 6.47
N GLN A 200 16.30 -19.98 5.80
CA GLN A 200 15.79 -20.78 4.69
C GLN A 200 16.73 -20.76 3.48
N GLN A 201 17.33 -19.60 3.17
CA GLN A 201 18.29 -19.49 2.07
C GLN A 201 19.62 -20.18 2.39
N ILE A 202 20.15 -20.02 3.61
CA ILE A 202 21.34 -20.76 4.06
C ILE A 202 21.10 -22.26 3.91
N LYS A 203 19.89 -22.74 4.23
CA LYS A 203 19.53 -24.15 4.03
C LYS A 203 19.54 -24.56 2.56
N LEU A 204 19.04 -23.73 1.64
CA LEU A 204 19.10 -24.02 0.20
C LEU A 204 20.54 -24.07 -0.32
N ASP A 205 21.39 -23.15 0.14
CA ASP A 205 22.80 -23.11 -0.22
C ASP A 205 23.53 -24.36 0.34
N MET A 206 23.22 -24.77 1.58
CA MET A 206 23.70 -26.03 2.16
C MET A 206 23.28 -27.25 1.33
N ASP A 207 22.01 -27.34 0.93
CA ASP A 207 21.51 -28.45 0.10
C ASP A 207 22.26 -28.50 -1.26
N HIS A 208 22.61 -27.33 -1.83
CA HIS A 208 23.37 -27.24 -3.08
C HIS A 208 24.82 -27.71 -2.93
N GLU A 209 25.53 -27.25 -1.90
CA GLU A 209 26.90 -27.68 -1.62
C GLU A 209 26.98 -29.20 -1.31
N GLU A 210 25.97 -29.73 -0.59
CA GLU A 210 25.86 -31.17 -0.34
C GLU A 210 25.64 -31.95 -1.65
N GLU A 211 24.79 -31.47 -2.57
CA GLU A 211 24.57 -32.11 -3.87
C GLU A 211 25.86 -32.13 -4.72
N GLN A 212 26.60 -31.02 -4.77
CA GLN A 212 27.87 -30.91 -5.50
C GLN A 212 28.91 -31.88 -4.93
N ALA A 213 29.07 -31.90 -3.60
CA ALA A 213 29.98 -32.83 -2.92
C ALA A 213 29.61 -34.30 -3.20
N LEU A 214 28.31 -34.62 -3.25
CA LEU A 214 27.85 -35.98 -3.55
C LEU A 214 28.21 -36.38 -4.99
N ARG A 215 28.03 -35.47 -5.97
CA ARG A 215 28.40 -35.70 -7.37
C ARG A 215 29.90 -35.93 -7.53
N LEU A 216 30.72 -35.04 -6.97
CA LEU A 216 32.18 -35.18 -6.99
C LEU A 216 32.62 -36.51 -6.34
N SER A 217 31.99 -36.91 -5.24
CA SER A 217 32.27 -38.19 -4.59
C SER A 217 31.97 -39.40 -5.49
N ILE A 218 30.90 -39.33 -6.30
CA ILE A 218 30.57 -40.38 -7.28
C ILE A 218 31.61 -40.43 -8.40
N ASP A 219 32.02 -39.27 -8.91
CA ASP A 219 33.01 -39.17 -10.00
C ASP A 219 34.38 -39.68 -9.56
N ILE A 220 34.85 -39.27 -8.37
CA ILE A 220 36.08 -39.78 -7.74
C ILE A 220 36.03 -41.31 -7.59
N ASN A 221 34.89 -41.86 -7.17
CA ASN A 221 34.75 -43.31 -7.03
C ASN A 221 34.75 -44.04 -8.37
N THR A 222 34.28 -43.39 -9.44
CA THR A 222 34.30 -43.92 -10.80
C THR A 222 35.73 -43.94 -11.34
N LEU A 223 36.45 -42.82 -11.24
CA LEU A 223 37.87 -42.75 -11.63
C LEU A 223 38.74 -43.71 -10.81
N LYS A 224 38.46 -43.89 -9.52
CA LYS A 224 39.15 -44.90 -8.70
C LYS A 224 38.92 -46.34 -9.17
N LYS A 225 37.77 -46.65 -9.78
CA LYS A 225 37.54 -47.96 -10.40
C LYS A 225 38.31 -48.09 -11.70
N GLU A 226 38.30 -47.07 -12.55
CA GLU A 226 39.05 -47.03 -13.80
C GLU A 226 40.56 -47.15 -13.54
N LYS A 227 41.09 -46.41 -12.56
CA LYS A 227 42.46 -46.54 -12.06
C LYS A 227 42.82 -47.99 -11.74
N ARG A 228 41.98 -48.70 -10.96
CA ARG A 228 42.23 -50.12 -10.62
C ARG A 228 42.26 -51.02 -11.86
N THR A 229 41.45 -50.73 -12.87
CA THR A 229 41.46 -51.46 -14.14
C THR A 229 42.76 -51.18 -14.91
N ILE A 230 43.19 -49.92 -15.00
CA ILE A 230 44.45 -49.52 -15.64
C ILE A 230 45.65 -50.17 -14.93
N GLU A 231 45.68 -50.16 -13.60
CA GLU A 231 46.72 -50.82 -12.79
C GLU A 231 46.76 -52.32 -13.07
N SER A 232 45.60 -52.99 -13.11
CA SER A 232 45.51 -54.42 -13.45
C SER A 232 46.03 -54.71 -14.86
N ASP A 233 45.66 -53.90 -15.85
CA ASP A 233 46.10 -54.04 -17.24
C ASP A 233 47.60 -53.76 -17.40
N LEU A 234 48.14 -52.84 -16.61
CA LEU A 234 49.57 -52.54 -16.58
C LEU A 234 50.35 -53.73 -16.02
N VAL A 235 49.93 -54.29 -14.89
CA VAL A 235 50.55 -55.48 -14.28
C VAL A 235 50.52 -56.67 -15.24
N GLU A 236 49.39 -56.92 -15.90
CA GLU A 236 49.28 -58.01 -16.89
C GLU A 236 50.17 -57.76 -18.13
N THR A 237 50.27 -56.50 -18.58
CA THR A 237 51.14 -56.13 -19.71
C THR A 237 52.62 -56.32 -19.35
N GLU A 238 53.02 -55.93 -18.14
CA GLU A 238 54.39 -56.12 -17.63
C GLU A 238 54.75 -57.59 -17.47
N ARG A 239 53.85 -58.40 -16.92
CA ARG A 239 54.00 -59.86 -16.85
C ARG A 239 54.24 -60.48 -18.23
N ARG A 240 53.50 -60.04 -19.26
CA ARG A 240 53.70 -60.50 -20.65
C ARG A 240 55.04 -60.06 -21.24
N ILE A 241 55.51 -58.84 -20.92
CA ILE A 241 56.85 -58.37 -21.31
C ILE A 241 57.92 -59.30 -20.70
N GLU A 242 57.79 -59.65 -19.42
CA GLU A 242 58.71 -60.57 -18.75
C GLU A 242 58.70 -61.96 -19.39
N GLU A 243 57.53 -62.56 -19.61
CA GLU A 243 57.41 -63.87 -20.27
C GLU A 243 57.99 -63.89 -21.69
N GLN A 244 57.77 -62.82 -22.46
CA GLN A 244 58.23 -62.73 -23.84
C GLN A 244 59.73 -62.43 -23.93
N SER A 245 60.26 -61.68 -22.97
CA SER A 245 61.70 -61.45 -22.83
C SER A 245 62.44 -62.72 -22.39
N ALA A 246 61.86 -63.55 -21.53
CA ALA A 246 62.44 -64.82 -21.07
C ALA A 246 62.52 -65.91 -22.16
N LYS A 247 61.65 -65.86 -23.18
CA LYS A 247 61.63 -66.83 -24.30
C LYS A 247 62.69 -66.57 -25.38
N THR A 248 63.43 -65.47 -25.29
CA THR A 248 64.38 -65.04 -26.32
C THR A 248 65.77 -64.81 -25.72
N SER A 249 66.83 -65.32 -26.35
CA SER A 249 68.21 -65.17 -25.88
C SER A 249 68.58 -63.69 -25.68
N VAL A 250 69.23 -63.36 -24.56
CA VAL A 250 69.59 -62.00 -24.13
C VAL A 250 70.30 -61.20 -25.23
N ILE A 251 71.16 -61.86 -26.01
CA ILE A 251 71.93 -61.24 -27.10
C ILE A 251 71.03 -60.92 -28.31
N ASN A 252 70.01 -61.75 -28.59
CA ASN A 252 69.07 -61.53 -29.69
C ASN A 252 68.06 -60.41 -29.39
N ASN A 253 67.59 -60.33 -28.13
CA ASN A 253 66.70 -59.24 -27.70
C ASN A 253 67.37 -57.86 -27.74
N LEU A 254 68.68 -57.80 -27.51
CA LEU A 254 69.43 -56.54 -27.54
C LEU A 254 69.69 -56.04 -28.98
N LEU A 255 69.90 -56.97 -29.93
CA LEU A 255 70.23 -56.64 -31.31
C LEU A 255 68.99 -56.44 -32.20
N ASN A 256 67.86 -57.11 -31.93
CA ASN A 256 66.63 -56.93 -32.70
C ASN A 256 65.38 -57.32 -31.88
N PRO A 257 64.80 -56.39 -31.08
CA PRO A 257 63.60 -56.67 -30.30
C PRO A 257 62.44 -57.03 -31.23
N SER A 258 61.79 -58.18 -30.98
CA SER A 258 60.59 -58.57 -31.76
C SER A 258 59.54 -57.45 -31.75
N ASP A 259 58.86 -57.22 -32.88
CA ASP A 259 57.84 -56.15 -32.99
C ASP A 259 56.75 -56.25 -31.91
N ALA A 260 56.43 -57.48 -31.49
CA ALA A 260 55.49 -57.74 -30.41
C ALA A 260 56.00 -57.27 -29.02
N LEU A 261 57.30 -57.33 -28.74
CA LEU A 261 57.87 -56.78 -27.49
C LEU A 261 57.81 -55.24 -27.50
N LYS A 262 58.10 -54.60 -28.65
CA LYS A 262 58.01 -53.15 -28.80
C LYS A 262 56.57 -52.66 -28.61
N GLN A 263 55.58 -53.37 -29.16
CA GLN A 263 54.17 -53.06 -28.98
C GLN A 263 53.73 -53.17 -27.51
N LEU A 264 54.17 -54.20 -26.79
CA LEU A 264 53.88 -54.33 -25.36
C LEU A 264 54.54 -53.22 -24.52
N GLN A 265 55.79 -52.86 -24.84
CA GLN A 265 56.47 -51.74 -24.18
C GLN A 265 55.78 -50.40 -24.45
N GLN A 266 55.34 -50.14 -25.68
CA GLN A 266 54.52 -48.97 -26.01
C GLN A 266 53.20 -48.98 -25.23
N LYS A 267 52.49 -50.11 -25.17
CA LYS A 267 51.25 -50.24 -24.40
C LYS A 267 51.48 -49.95 -22.91
N SER A 268 52.54 -50.50 -22.30
CA SER A 268 52.90 -50.21 -20.91
C SER A 268 53.16 -48.72 -20.68
N SER A 269 53.87 -48.05 -21.60
CA SER A 269 54.13 -46.61 -21.51
C SER A 269 52.85 -45.76 -21.61
N LEU A 270 51.90 -46.16 -22.46
CA LEU A 270 50.60 -45.50 -22.59
C LEU A 270 49.77 -45.68 -21.31
N LEU A 271 49.69 -46.90 -20.78
CA LEU A 271 48.96 -47.19 -19.53
C LEU A 271 49.57 -46.43 -18.33
N ARG A 272 50.89 -46.28 -18.27
CA ARG A 272 51.56 -45.47 -17.24
C ARG A 272 51.20 -43.98 -17.35
N HIS A 273 51.13 -43.46 -18.57
CA HIS A 273 50.72 -42.08 -18.79
C HIS A 273 49.25 -41.87 -18.42
N GLU A 274 48.36 -42.78 -18.84
CA GLU A 274 46.94 -42.76 -18.49
C GLU A 274 46.74 -42.84 -16.98
N LEU A 275 47.46 -43.73 -16.29
CA LEU A 275 47.46 -43.83 -14.83
C LEU A 275 47.85 -42.51 -14.16
N TYR A 276 48.93 -41.86 -14.64
CA TYR A 276 49.39 -40.58 -14.09
C TYR A 276 48.34 -39.47 -14.27
N MET A 277 47.68 -39.41 -15.43
CA MET A 277 46.60 -38.44 -15.67
C MET A 277 45.40 -38.70 -14.77
N THR A 278 44.94 -39.95 -14.68
CA THR A 278 43.82 -40.32 -13.81
C THR A 278 44.11 -40.08 -12.32
N GLU A 279 45.36 -40.25 -11.88
CA GLU A 279 45.77 -39.90 -10.52
C GLU A 279 45.69 -38.39 -10.27
N GLY A 280 46.12 -37.57 -11.22
CA GLY A 280 45.97 -36.12 -11.16
C GLY A 280 44.49 -35.69 -11.12
N ASP A 281 43.65 -36.24 -12.00
CA ASP A 281 42.22 -35.93 -12.03
C ASP A 281 41.53 -36.29 -10.69
N ILE A 282 41.92 -37.41 -10.07
CA ILE A 282 41.42 -37.80 -8.74
C ILE A 282 41.85 -36.78 -7.68
N GLU A 283 43.11 -36.33 -7.70
CA GLU A 283 43.62 -35.36 -6.72
C GLU A 283 42.91 -34.01 -6.85
N ASP A 284 42.73 -33.51 -8.08
CA ASP A 284 42.02 -32.27 -8.36
C ASP A 284 40.56 -32.34 -7.89
N LEU A 285 39.84 -33.41 -8.23
CA LEU A 285 38.45 -33.60 -7.77
C LEU A 285 38.35 -33.79 -6.25
N GLN A 286 39.38 -34.36 -5.60
CA GLN A 286 39.42 -34.46 -4.14
C GLN A 286 39.59 -33.09 -3.48
N ASN A 287 40.40 -32.21 -4.05
CA ASN A 287 40.53 -30.83 -3.57
C ASN A 287 39.20 -30.08 -3.71
N ASP A 288 38.53 -30.18 -4.87
CA ASP A 288 37.20 -29.57 -5.08
C ASP A 288 36.16 -30.13 -4.09
N LEU A 289 36.18 -31.44 -3.83
CA LEU A 289 35.29 -32.07 -2.86
C LEU A 289 35.51 -31.53 -1.44
N ASP A 290 36.76 -31.31 -1.04
CA ASP A 290 37.11 -30.80 0.27
C ASP A 290 36.72 -29.32 0.42
N ASP A 291 36.85 -28.52 -0.66
CA ASP A 291 36.38 -27.13 -0.71
C ASP A 291 34.86 -27.05 -0.53
N HIS A 292 34.08 -27.81 -1.31
CA HIS A 292 32.62 -27.85 -1.21
C HIS A 292 32.13 -28.33 0.17
N ARG A 293 32.85 -29.30 0.79
CA ARG A 293 32.55 -29.73 2.17
C ARG A 293 32.87 -28.66 3.20
N GLY A 294 33.97 -27.93 3.02
CA GLY A 294 34.32 -26.81 3.87
C GLY A 294 33.28 -25.69 3.82
N ASP A 295 32.79 -25.36 2.62
CA ASP A 295 31.73 -24.37 2.43
C ASP A 295 30.42 -24.82 3.09
N TYR A 296 30.02 -26.10 2.94
CA TYR A 296 28.87 -26.66 3.65
C TYR A 296 28.99 -26.56 5.17
N GLU A 297 30.14 -26.91 5.76
CA GLU A 297 30.33 -26.78 7.21
C GLU A 297 30.24 -25.33 7.68
N SER A 298 30.80 -24.39 6.92
CA SER A 298 30.72 -22.97 7.22
C SER A 298 29.28 -22.43 7.17
N LEU A 299 28.46 -22.92 6.24
CA LEU A 299 27.03 -22.57 6.13
C LEU A 299 26.23 -23.20 7.27
N LYS A 300 26.54 -24.46 7.63
CA LYS A 300 25.90 -25.15 8.75
C LYS A 300 26.15 -24.45 10.09
N GLU A 301 27.39 -24.03 10.33
CA GLU A 301 27.73 -23.29 11.56
C GLU A 301 26.96 -21.96 11.64
N GLN A 302 26.79 -21.27 10.50
CA GLN A 302 25.97 -20.04 10.43
C GLN A 302 24.50 -20.31 10.72
N TYR A 303 23.95 -21.44 10.25
CA TYR A 303 22.57 -21.84 10.52
C TYR A 303 22.33 -22.13 12.01
N GLU A 304 23.31 -22.72 12.70
CA GLU A 304 23.20 -23.15 14.10
C GLU A 304 23.49 -22.03 15.11
N ASN A 305 24.46 -21.15 14.86
CA ASN A 305 24.98 -20.23 15.89
C ASN A 305 24.36 -18.83 15.92
N ASP A 306 23.43 -18.47 15.03
CA ASP A 306 22.82 -17.13 14.90
C ASP A 306 23.82 -15.94 14.82
N ASN A 307 25.12 -16.22 14.70
CA ASN A 307 26.21 -15.24 14.77
C ASN A 307 26.76 -14.97 13.37
N VAL A 308 26.27 -13.88 12.77
CA VAL A 308 26.77 -13.32 11.50
C VAL A 308 27.98 -12.43 11.80
N SER A 309 29.14 -13.00 12.15
CA SER A 309 30.29 -12.21 12.66
C SER A 309 31.58 -12.25 11.83
N THR A 310 31.53 -12.52 10.52
CA THR A 310 32.73 -12.50 9.64
C THR A 310 32.52 -11.71 8.35
N PHE A 311 33.51 -10.88 8.00
CA PHE A 311 33.47 -9.93 6.87
C PHE A 311 33.37 -10.60 5.48
N GLN A 312 33.81 -11.85 5.35
CA GLN A 312 33.60 -12.67 4.14
C GLN A 312 32.12 -13.13 4.01
N ASN A 313 31.48 -13.49 5.12
CA ASN A 313 30.07 -13.93 5.20
C ASN A 313 29.09 -12.79 4.87
N ILE A 314 29.50 -11.55 5.11
CA ILE A 314 28.73 -10.36 4.73
C ILE A 314 28.61 -10.22 3.21
N LYS A 315 29.60 -10.68 2.42
CA LYS A 315 29.59 -10.49 0.96
C LYS A 315 28.63 -11.44 0.23
N ASN A 316 28.57 -12.70 0.65
CA ASN A 316 27.65 -13.71 0.08
C ASN A 316 26.26 -13.65 0.75
N GLY A 317 26.21 -13.40 2.07
CA GLY A 317 24.95 -13.17 2.79
C GLY A 317 24.19 -11.92 2.32
N PHE A 318 24.87 -10.95 1.69
CA PHE A 318 24.21 -9.75 1.17
C PHE A 318 23.25 -10.00 0.01
N ASN A 319 23.57 -10.91 -0.92
CA ASN A 319 22.68 -11.24 -2.03
C ASN A 319 21.41 -11.95 -1.51
N ASN A 320 21.59 -12.81 -0.52
CA ASN A 320 20.52 -13.54 0.16
C ASN A 320 19.62 -12.59 0.96
N LEU A 321 20.22 -11.62 1.67
CA LEU A 321 19.50 -10.54 2.36
C LEU A 321 18.75 -9.64 1.37
N ALA A 322 19.37 -9.29 0.24
CA ALA A 322 18.78 -8.41 -0.77
C ALA A 322 17.58 -9.07 -1.48
N PHE A 323 17.62 -10.38 -1.75
CA PHE A 323 16.50 -11.10 -2.35
C PHE A 323 15.34 -11.32 -1.37
N ALA A 324 15.63 -11.71 -0.12
CA ALA A 324 14.62 -11.83 0.92
C ALA A 324 13.96 -10.47 1.23
N ALA A 325 14.76 -9.40 1.30
CA ALA A 325 14.27 -8.03 1.41
C ALA A 325 13.39 -7.68 0.20
N LYS A 326 13.83 -7.96 -1.03
CA LYS A 326 13.05 -7.67 -2.25
C LYS A 326 11.66 -8.32 -2.23
N ASN A 327 11.53 -9.59 -1.86
CA ASN A 327 10.22 -10.27 -1.87
C ASN A 327 9.26 -9.71 -0.80
N LYS A 328 9.76 -9.41 0.41
CA LYS A 328 8.96 -8.78 1.47
C LYS A 328 8.59 -7.33 1.12
N ILE A 329 9.50 -6.60 0.47
CA ILE A 329 9.28 -5.22 0.00
C ILE A 329 8.20 -5.18 -1.07
N VAL A 330 8.16 -6.13 -2.02
CA VAL A 330 7.12 -6.18 -3.06
C VAL A 330 5.72 -6.36 -2.45
N GLY A 331 5.56 -7.28 -1.48
CA GLY A 331 4.27 -7.44 -0.78
C GLY A 331 3.85 -6.21 0.02
N PHE A 332 4.83 -5.44 0.51
CA PHE A 332 4.56 -4.17 1.17
C PHE A 332 4.18 -3.06 0.17
N VAL A 333 4.82 -3.00 -1.01
CA VAL A 333 4.46 -2.10 -2.11
C VAL A 333 3.02 -2.31 -2.57
N ASP A 334 2.56 -3.55 -2.69
CA ASP A 334 1.16 -3.84 -3.03
C ASP A 334 0.20 -3.32 -1.95
N SER A 335 0.58 -3.48 -0.68
CA SER A 335 -0.19 -2.94 0.45
C SER A 335 -0.23 -1.41 0.42
N LEU A 336 0.88 -0.76 0.05
CA LEU A 336 0.96 0.70 -0.11
C LEU A 336 0.08 1.21 -1.25
N ASN A 337 0.10 0.54 -2.40
CA ASN A 337 -0.75 0.87 -3.55
C ASN A 337 -2.24 0.78 -3.18
N LEU A 338 -2.64 -0.28 -2.46
CA LEU A 338 -4.00 -0.40 -1.94
C LEU A 338 -4.36 0.74 -0.98
N ALA A 339 -3.43 1.15 -0.12
CA ALA A 339 -3.65 2.30 0.76
C ALA A 339 -3.81 3.60 -0.03
N MET A 340 -3.00 3.81 -1.09
CA MET A 340 -3.12 4.96 -1.98
C MET A 340 -4.52 5.02 -2.63
N ASP A 341 -4.97 3.91 -3.19
CA ASP A 341 -6.30 3.82 -3.81
C ASP A 341 -7.41 4.16 -2.81
N ASN A 342 -7.32 3.64 -1.59
CA ASN A 342 -8.30 3.93 -0.53
C ASN A 342 -8.29 5.41 -0.13
N PHE A 343 -7.10 6.03 -0.01
CA PHE A 343 -7.00 7.47 0.28
C PHE A 343 -7.56 8.33 -0.86
N LEU A 344 -7.28 7.99 -2.11
CA LEU A 344 -7.85 8.67 -3.28
C LEU A 344 -9.38 8.55 -3.32
N ASN A 345 -9.91 7.36 -3.06
CA ASN A 345 -11.36 7.13 -2.98
C ASN A 345 -11.98 7.94 -1.84
N LEU A 346 -11.42 7.88 -0.64
CA LEU A 346 -11.89 8.68 0.49
C LEU A 346 -11.84 10.18 0.18
N MET A 347 -10.75 10.65 -0.43
CA MET A 347 -10.60 12.04 -0.85
C MET A 347 -11.73 12.47 -1.79
N ALA A 348 -12.00 11.68 -2.83
CA ALA A 348 -13.09 11.94 -3.76
C ALA A 348 -14.45 11.94 -3.06
N LEU A 349 -14.73 10.94 -2.22
CA LEU A 349 -15.99 10.79 -1.49
C LEU A 349 -16.23 11.97 -0.53
N PHE A 350 -15.21 12.37 0.24
CA PHE A 350 -15.32 13.50 1.16
C PHE A 350 -15.46 14.84 0.44
N ILE A 351 -14.66 15.11 -0.60
CA ILE A 351 -14.83 16.32 -1.42
C ILE A 351 -16.25 16.39 -1.97
N PHE A 352 -16.74 15.26 -2.49
CA PHE A 352 -18.08 15.19 -3.05
C PHE A 352 -19.16 15.50 -2.00
N LYS A 353 -19.08 14.84 -0.83
CA LYS A 353 -20.05 15.00 0.27
C LYS A 353 -20.01 16.39 0.91
N THR A 354 -18.83 16.92 1.22
CA THR A 354 -18.68 18.09 2.11
C THR A 354 -18.51 19.41 1.35
N MET A 355 -18.12 19.36 0.08
CA MET A 355 -17.87 20.55 -0.73
C MET A 355 -18.76 20.58 -1.97
N LEU A 356 -18.77 19.52 -2.77
CA LEU A 356 -19.45 19.54 -4.08
C LEU A 356 -20.98 19.60 -3.93
N ILE A 357 -21.59 18.72 -3.13
CA ILE A 357 -23.05 18.74 -2.93
C ILE A 357 -23.52 20.07 -2.30
N PRO A 358 -22.93 20.58 -1.20
CA PRO A 358 -23.35 21.87 -0.64
C PRO A 358 -23.21 23.04 -1.62
N VAL A 359 -22.14 23.08 -2.42
CA VAL A 359 -21.96 24.12 -3.45
C VAL A 359 -23.00 24.02 -4.56
N LEU A 360 -23.26 22.81 -5.07
CA LEU A 360 -24.31 22.59 -6.07
C LEU A 360 -25.68 23.01 -5.54
N PHE A 361 -25.98 22.69 -4.28
CA PHE A 361 -27.21 23.11 -3.63
C PHE A 361 -27.30 24.64 -3.53
N LEU A 362 -26.22 25.31 -3.10
CA LEU A 362 -26.16 26.77 -3.04
C LEU A 362 -26.36 27.42 -4.43
N LEU A 363 -25.83 26.82 -5.49
CA LEU A 363 -26.08 27.28 -6.86
C LEU A 363 -27.55 27.10 -7.28
N GLY A 364 -28.19 26.01 -6.87
CA GLY A 364 -29.62 25.80 -7.04
C GLY A 364 -30.45 26.86 -6.30
N MET A 365 -30.13 27.09 -5.03
CA MET A 365 -30.75 28.13 -4.21
C MET A 365 -30.56 29.53 -4.81
N TYR A 366 -29.39 29.82 -5.38
CA TYR A 366 -29.14 31.08 -6.07
C TYR A 366 -30.07 31.30 -7.27
N LYS A 367 -30.34 30.26 -8.07
CA LYS A 367 -31.31 30.34 -9.17
C LYS A 367 -32.73 30.61 -8.64
N VAL A 368 -33.14 29.92 -7.57
CA VAL A 368 -34.44 30.15 -6.92
C VAL A 368 -34.53 31.57 -6.37
N PHE A 369 -33.48 32.05 -5.73
CA PHE A 369 -33.38 33.43 -5.22
C PHE A 369 -33.51 34.44 -6.36
N LYS A 370 -32.81 34.26 -7.48
CA LYS A 370 -32.94 35.14 -8.64
C LYS A 370 -34.38 35.14 -9.20
N ALA A 371 -35.04 33.99 -9.23
CA ALA A 371 -36.43 33.87 -9.69
C ALA A 371 -37.41 34.59 -8.76
N ILE A 372 -37.22 34.52 -7.44
CA ILE A 372 -38.10 35.14 -6.45
C ILE A 372 -37.86 36.66 -6.34
N TRP A 373 -36.60 37.11 -6.34
CA TRP A 373 -36.26 38.52 -6.12
C TRP A 373 -36.12 39.35 -7.40
N GLY A 374 -36.05 38.72 -8.58
CA GLY A 374 -35.98 39.40 -9.89
C GLY A 374 -34.73 40.27 -10.09
N ILE A 375 -33.74 40.17 -9.20
CA ILE A 375 -32.52 40.99 -9.17
C ILE A 375 -31.32 40.04 -9.06
N THR A 376 -30.29 40.27 -9.86
CA THR A 376 -28.96 39.66 -9.67
C THR A 376 -28.24 40.41 -8.55
N PRO A 377 -27.55 39.74 -7.60
CA PRO A 377 -26.81 40.42 -6.53
C PRO A 377 -25.85 41.51 -7.04
N SER A 378 -25.26 41.30 -8.23
CA SER A 378 -24.40 42.28 -8.92
C SER A 378 -25.13 43.56 -9.34
N THR A 379 -26.41 43.47 -9.73
CA THR A 379 -27.23 44.64 -10.07
C THR A 379 -27.68 45.41 -8.83
N GLY A 380 -27.92 44.71 -7.71
CA GLY A 380 -28.24 45.32 -6.42
C GLY A 380 -27.09 46.17 -5.86
N ILE A 381 -25.87 45.62 -5.88
CA ILE A 381 -24.65 46.33 -5.45
C ILE A 381 -24.40 47.56 -6.34
N ARG A 382 -24.61 47.47 -7.66
CA ARG A 382 -24.49 48.61 -8.58
C ARG A 382 -25.48 49.74 -8.25
N LYS A 383 -26.72 49.39 -7.90
CA LYS A 383 -27.77 50.36 -7.58
C LYS A 383 -27.53 51.10 -6.27
N ILE A 384 -26.97 50.40 -5.27
CA ILE A 384 -26.55 50.98 -3.99
C ILE A 384 -25.31 51.87 -4.17
N ARG A 385 -24.41 51.53 -5.10
CA ARG A 385 -23.23 52.35 -5.41
C ARG A 385 -23.54 53.58 -6.27
N SER A 386 -24.71 53.62 -6.91
CA SER A 386 -25.17 54.73 -7.77
C SER A 386 -26.29 55.57 -7.15
N SER A 387 -26.70 55.27 -5.91
CA SER A 387 -27.60 56.08 -5.07
C SER A 387 -26.79 56.68 -3.94
#